data_AF-A0A0D8B9P6-F1
#
_entry.id   AF-A0A0D8B9P6-F1
#
_cell.length_a   1.000
_cell.length_b   1.000
_cell.length_c   1.000
_cell.angle_alpha   90.00
_cell.angle_beta   90.00
_cell.angle_gamma   90.00
#
_symmetry.space_group_name_H-M   'P 1'
#
loop_
_entity.id
_entity.type
_entity.pdbx_description
1 polymer ?
#
loop_
_entity_poly.entity_id
_entity_poly.type
_entity_poly.pdbx_seq_one_letter_code
_entity_poly.pdbx_strand_id
1 'polypeptide(L)'
;MTERHPLDNPALASLLGPHAHLAVRQGSVLRYPEDVAPFIALPDDPDAGTWRDAATLLGPGAILPLAGFDDVLPTGWEVVGHGAGVQLVDEGVAAAPDDEAVRLEPDDVEDILALIDRARPGPFRSRTIELGTYLGIRRGGVLVAMAGERLHPPGWTEISAVCTEEAYRGQGLATRLVHAVAAIIRARGETPFLHASADNTGAIRLYEQLGFRLRRRVTFTAIRVPGEPAGGVPAPNPFAAAATPTAAAAPTPAPRSGSATEAASGGPVG
;
A
#
# COMPACT_ATOMS: atom_id res chain seq x y z
N MET A 1 -11.43 -9.28 28.55
CA MET A 1 -10.70 -9.28 27.26
C MET A 1 -10.65 -7.85 26.78
N THR A 2 -9.47 -7.28 26.63
CA THR A 2 -9.32 -5.97 25.99
C THR A 2 -9.77 -6.14 24.54
N GLU A 3 -10.79 -5.41 24.13
CA GLU A 3 -11.26 -5.42 22.75
C GLU A 3 -10.10 -5.01 21.84
N ARG A 4 -9.74 -5.86 20.87
CA ARG A 4 -8.60 -5.62 19.97
C ARG A 4 -8.98 -4.43 19.07
N HIS A 5 -8.01 -3.54 18.81
CA HIS A 5 -8.30 -2.37 17.98
C HIS A 5 -8.61 -2.82 16.53
N PRO A 6 -9.56 -2.20 15.80
CA PRO A 6 -9.91 -2.62 14.43
C PRO A 6 -8.73 -2.64 13.44
N LEU A 7 -7.69 -1.86 13.74
CA LEU A 7 -6.46 -1.78 12.94
C LEU A 7 -5.41 -2.87 13.26
N ASP A 8 -5.64 -3.69 14.28
CA ASP A 8 -4.76 -4.83 14.58
C ASP A 8 -5.03 -6.01 13.63
N ASN A 9 -6.26 -6.11 13.12
CA ASN A 9 -6.65 -7.05 12.06
C ASN A 9 -7.57 -6.35 11.03
N PRO A 10 -7.01 -5.39 10.25
CA PRO A 10 -7.82 -4.49 9.44
C PRO A 10 -8.52 -5.22 8.28
N ALA A 11 -7.92 -6.30 7.75
CA ALA A 11 -8.57 -7.11 6.72
C ALA A 11 -9.82 -7.82 7.28
N LEU A 12 -9.73 -8.44 8.47
CA LEU A 12 -10.87 -9.07 9.13
C LEU A 12 -11.95 -8.04 9.45
N ALA A 13 -11.56 -6.92 10.07
CA ALA A 13 -12.49 -5.86 10.46
C ALA A 13 -13.22 -5.24 9.25
N SER A 14 -12.52 -5.09 8.11
CA SER A 14 -13.15 -4.63 6.86
C SER A 14 -14.18 -5.63 6.35
N LEU A 15 -13.80 -6.91 6.22
CA LEU A 15 -14.64 -7.98 5.66
C LEU A 15 -15.81 -8.39 6.58
N LEU A 16 -15.73 -8.09 7.88
CA LEU A 16 -16.86 -8.21 8.81
C LEU A 16 -17.73 -6.95 8.87
N GLY A 17 -17.25 -5.82 8.34
CA GLY A 17 -17.88 -4.52 8.43
C GLY A 17 -18.21 -3.94 7.05
N PRO A 18 -17.71 -2.73 6.70
CA PRO A 18 -18.03 -2.04 5.45
C PRO A 18 -17.87 -2.89 4.17
N HIS A 19 -16.91 -3.82 4.15
CA HIS A 19 -16.65 -4.71 3.01
C HIS A 19 -17.32 -6.08 3.10
N ALA A 20 -18.32 -6.26 3.98
CA ALA A 20 -19.04 -7.53 4.11
C ALA A 20 -19.67 -8.03 2.78
N HIS A 21 -20.06 -7.09 1.90
CA HIS A 21 -20.59 -7.40 0.58
C HIS A 21 -19.54 -7.98 -0.40
N LEU A 22 -18.24 -7.82 -0.10
CA LEU A 22 -17.12 -8.40 -0.85
C LEU A 22 -16.60 -9.69 -0.21
N ALA A 23 -17.15 -10.16 0.91
CA ALA A 23 -16.56 -11.26 1.65
C ALA A 23 -16.88 -12.63 1.03
N VAL A 24 -15.83 -13.40 0.72
CA VAL A 24 -15.91 -14.85 0.49
C VAL A 24 -15.57 -15.54 1.82
N ARG A 25 -16.45 -16.43 2.29
CA ARG A 25 -16.37 -17.04 3.63
C ARG A 25 -16.28 -18.56 3.57
N GLN A 26 -15.42 -19.12 4.42
CA GLN A 26 -15.43 -20.53 4.83
C GLN A 26 -15.23 -20.58 6.34
N GLY A 27 -16.28 -20.95 7.08
CA GLY A 27 -16.27 -20.89 8.55
C GLY A 27 -15.97 -19.48 9.07
N SER A 28 -14.91 -19.37 9.89
CA SER A 28 -14.38 -18.11 10.44
C SER A 28 -13.41 -17.39 9.49
N VAL A 29 -12.96 -18.04 8.41
CA VAL A 29 -11.99 -17.49 7.46
C VAL A 29 -12.71 -16.64 6.43
N LEU A 30 -12.17 -15.44 6.19
CA LEU A 30 -12.67 -14.49 5.20
C LEU A 30 -11.58 -14.15 4.19
N ARG A 31 -11.99 -13.86 2.96
CA ARG A 31 -11.10 -13.27 1.94
C ARG A 31 -11.87 -12.38 0.99
N TYR A 32 -11.15 -11.53 0.29
CA TYR A 32 -11.69 -10.89 -0.91
C TYR A 32 -11.68 -11.87 -2.11
N PRO A 33 -12.54 -11.65 -3.12
CA PRO A 33 -12.38 -12.24 -4.45
C PRO A 33 -10.97 -11.95 -4.99
N GLU A 34 -10.40 -12.91 -5.73
CA GLU A 34 -9.01 -12.83 -6.19
C GLU A 34 -8.77 -11.67 -7.17
N ASP A 35 -9.82 -11.31 -7.90
CA ASP A 35 -9.90 -10.19 -8.83
C ASP A 35 -10.14 -8.84 -8.13
N VAL A 36 -10.40 -8.82 -6.82
CA VAL A 36 -10.57 -7.61 -5.98
C VAL A 36 -9.31 -7.32 -5.17
N ALA A 37 -8.88 -8.25 -4.30
CA ALA A 37 -7.69 -8.07 -3.46
C ALA A 37 -7.10 -9.40 -2.98
N PRO A 38 -5.79 -9.49 -2.74
CA PRO A 38 -5.15 -10.74 -2.30
C PRO A 38 -5.28 -10.99 -0.78
N PHE A 39 -6.05 -10.19 -0.04
CA PHE A 39 -6.08 -10.28 1.42
C PHE A 39 -7.01 -11.39 1.91
N ILE A 40 -6.49 -12.13 2.87
CA ILE A 40 -7.18 -13.19 3.60
C ILE A 40 -7.10 -12.82 5.08
N ALA A 41 -8.17 -13.09 5.81
CA ALA A 41 -8.34 -12.73 7.19
C ALA A 41 -8.69 -13.97 8.00
N LEU A 42 -7.85 -14.27 8.99
CA LEU A 42 -8.13 -15.24 10.04
C LEU A 42 -8.69 -14.51 11.27
N PRO A 43 -9.49 -15.19 12.11
CA PRO A 43 -9.77 -14.72 13.46
C PRO A 43 -8.46 -14.52 14.24
N ASP A 44 -8.53 -13.71 15.30
CA ASP A 44 -7.36 -13.34 16.11
C ASP A 44 -6.73 -14.53 16.85
N ASP A 45 -7.49 -15.59 17.10
CA ASP A 45 -7.04 -16.84 17.71
C ASP A 45 -7.53 -18.02 16.83
N PRO A 46 -6.79 -18.37 15.77
CA PRO A 46 -7.21 -19.38 14.81
C PRO A 46 -7.00 -20.81 15.37
N ASP A 47 -8.11 -21.51 15.59
CA ASP A 47 -8.10 -22.90 16.00
C ASP A 47 -7.84 -23.89 14.84
N ALA A 48 -7.72 -25.18 15.14
CA ALA A 48 -7.50 -26.22 14.13
C ALA A 48 -8.62 -26.29 13.07
N GLY A 49 -9.85 -25.89 13.41
CA GLY A 49 -10.95 -25.77 12.46
C GLY A 49 -10.71 -24.67 11.44
N THR A 50 -10.32 -23.49 11.94
CA THR A 50 -9.97 -22.31 11.15
C THR A 50 -8.87 -22.61 10.12
N TRP A 51 -7.82 -23.33 10.51
CA TRP A 51 -6.75 -23.72 9.57
C TRP A 51 -7.24 -24.70 8.49
N ARG A 52 -8.14 -25.62 8.82
CA ARG A 52 -8.76 -26.53 7.85
C ARG A 52 -9.65 -25.78 6.87
N ASP A 53 -10.41 -24.82 7.37
CA ASP A 53 -11.25 -23.94 6.56
C ASP A 53 -10.41 -23.06 5.62
N ALA A 54 -9.29 -22.52 6.10
CA ALA A 54 -8.35 -21.77 5.27
C ALA A 54 -7.79 -22.62 4.12
N ALA A 55 -7.36 -23.86 4.42
CA ALA A 55 -6.88 -24.79 3.40
C ALA A 55 -7.96 -25.14 2.36
N THR A 56 -9.20 -25.32 2.81
CA THR A 56 -10.35 -25.61 1.94
C THR A 56 -10.68 -24.43 1.02
N LEU A 57 -10.67 -23.22 1.58
CA LEU A 57 -11.05 -22.00 0.86
C LEU A 57 -10.05 -21.60 -0.23
N LEU A 58 -8.78 -21.92 -0.04
CA LEU A 58 -7.67 -21.43 -0.86
C LEU A 58 -7.06 -22.50 -1.75
N GLY A 59 -7.24 -23.76 -1.37
CA GLY A 59 -6.66 -24.90 -2.08
C GLY A 59 -5.18 -25.14 -1.76
N PRO A 60 -4.66 -26.33 -2.11
CA PRO A 60 -3.30 -26.74 -1.80
C PRO A 60 -2.28 -25.83 -2.50
N GLY A 61 -1.17 -25.54 -1.82
CA GLY A 61 -0.05 -24.75 -2.35
C GLY A 61 -0.29 -23.24 -2.46
N ALA A 62 -1.51 -22.75 -2.19
CA ALA A 62 -1.85 -21.33 -2.19
C ALA A 62 -1.07 -20.56 -1.12
N ILE A 63 -0.88 -19.25 -1.36
CA ILE A 63 -0.17 -18.35 -0.44
C ILE A 63 -1.15 -17.44 0.28
N LEU A 64 -1.05 -17.40 1.60
CA LEU A 64 -1.78 -16.49 2.47
C LEU A 64 -0.85 -15.38 2.95
N PRO A 65 -1.07 -14.13 2.51
CA PRO A 65 -0.47 -12.98 3.16
C PRO A 65 -1.22 -12.67 4.46
N LEU A 66 -0.53 -12.76 5.59
CA LEU A 66 -1.02 -12.35 6.91
C LEU A 66 -0.26 -11.13 7.41
N ALA A 67 -0.99 -10.13 7.91
CA ALA A 67 -0.41 -8.94 8.52
C ALA A 67 -0.49 -9.05 10.05
N GLY A 68 0.65 -9.01 10.73
CA GLY A 68 0.71 -9.03 12.19
C GLY A 68 0.40 -10.38 12.82
N PHE A 69 0.58 -11.47 12.09
CA PHE A 69 0.48 -12.83 12.63
C PHE A 69 1.85 -13.29 13.16
N ASP A 70 1.92 -13.56 14.46
CA ASP A 70 3.12 -13.95 15.21
C ASP A 70 2.98 -15.28 15.96
N ASP A 71 1.87 -16.01 15.74
CA ASP A 71 1.60 -17.31 16.36
C ASP A 71 2.30 -18.48 15.66
N VAL A 72 2.30 -19.63 16.35
CA VAL A 72 2.87 -20.88 15.84
C VAL A 72 1.95 -21.46 14.76
N LEU A 73 2.53 -21.74 13.58
CA LEU A 73 1.80 -22.38 12.49
C LEU A 73 1.51 -23.86 12.80
N PRO A 74 0.35 -24.39 12.36
CA PRO A 74 0.07 -25.82 12.42
C PRO A 74 1.07 -26.62 11.58
N THR A 75 1.22 -27.90 11.92
CA THR A 75 2.04 -28.83 11.15
C THR A 75 1.64 -28.86 9.67
N GLY A 76 2.63 -28.79 8.78
CA GLY A 76 2.46 -28.83 7.33
C GLY A 76 2.30 -27.46 6.66
N TRP A 77 2.04 -26.40 7.42
CA TRP A 77 2.08 -25.03 6.91
C TRP A 77 3.53 -24.52 6.93
N GLU A 78 3.91 -23.81 5.88
CA GLU A 78 5.27 -23.32 5.69
C GLU A 78 5.27 -21.81 5.60
N VAL A 79 6.18 -21.14 6.32
CA VAL A 79 6.51 -19.74 6.05
C VAL A 79 7.37 -19.68 4.80
N VAL A 80 6.89 -19.00 3.76
CA VAL A 80 7.60 -18.85 2.49
C VAL A 80 8.15 -17.43 2.29
N GLY A 81 7.89 -16.52 3.24
CA GLY A 81 8.45 -15.19 3.22
C GLY A 81 8.00 -14.32 4.38
N HIS A 82 8.82 -13.31 4.66
CA HIS A 82 8.51 -12.23 5.59
C HIS A 82 8.80 -10.88 4.94
N GLY A 83 8.08 -9.85 5.37
CA GLY A 83 8.34 -8.45 5.08
C GLY A 83 8.14 -7.60 6.33
N ALA A 84 8.98 -6.61 6.55
CA ALA A 84 8.79 -5.65 7.62
C ALA A 84 7.91 -4.50 7.11
N GLY A 85 6.96 -4.09 7.95
CA GLY A 85 6.00 -3.04 7.65
C GLY A 85 5.81 -2.07 8.81
N VAL A 86 5.24 -0.92 8.47
CA VAL A 86 4.75 0.05 9.44
C VAL A 86 3.29 0.37 9.14
N GLN A 87 2.52 0.57 10.19
CA GLN A 87 1.17 1.10 10.12
C GLN A 87 1.19 2.51 10.70
N LEU A 88 0.73 3.48 9.91
CA LEU A 88 0.62 4.88 10.31
C LEU A 88 -0.84 5.31 10.35
N VAL A 89 -1.19 6.21 11.27
CA VAL A 89 -2.53 6.79 11.43
C VAL A 89 -2.47 8.30 11.31
N ASP A 90 -3.55 8.90 10.86
CA ASP A 90 -3.71 10.34 10.81
C ASP A 90 -3.76 10.94 12.24
N GLU A 91 -2.82 11.83 12.57
CA GLU A 91 -2.82 12.63 13.81
C GLU A 91 -2.76 14.14 13.54
N GLY A 92 -3.01 14.56 12.30
CA GLY A 92 -2.82 15.96 11.92
C GLY A 92 -2.65 16.20 10.43
N VAL A 93 -3.16 15.29 9.58
CA VAL A 93 -3.07 15.45 8.14
C VAL A 93 -3.76 16.74 7.70
N ALA A 94 -3.10 17.52 6.85
CA ALA A 94 -3.65 18.74 6.26
C ALA A 94 -4.63 18.40 5.12
N ALA A 95 -5.65 17.62 5.45
CA ALA A 95 -6.64 17.11 4.51
C ALA A 95 -7.36 18.28 3.80
N ALA A 96 -7.27 18.29 2.48
CA ALA A 96 -7.87 19.31 1.63
C ALA A 96 -8.22 18.69 0.27
N PRO A 97 -9.34 19.10 -0.36
CA PRO A 97 -9.66 18.68 -1.72
C PRO A 97 -8.60 19.22 -2.69
N ASP A 98 -8.55 18.63 -3.88
CA ASP A 98 -7.69 19.07 -4.97
C ASP A 98 -8.52 19.28 -6.23
N ASP A 99 -8.52 20.50 -6.77
CA ASP A 99 -9.37 20.89 -7.90
C ASP A 99 -9.01 20.18 -9.22
N GLU A 100 -7.80 19.61 -9.32
CA GLU A 100 -7.36 18.86 -10.49
C GLU A 100 -7.64 17.36 -10.36
N ALA A 101 -7.83 16.87 -9.13
CA ALA A 101 -8.08 15.47 -8.88
C ALA A 101 -9.49 15.09 -9.35
N VAL A 102 -9.57 14.14 -10.27
CA VAL A 102 -10.84 13.57 -10.74
C VAL A 102 -11.07 12.23 -10.06
N ARG A 103 -12.34 11.93 -9.78
CA ARG A 103 -12.73 10.60 -9.32
C ARG A 103 -12.56 9.61 -10.46
N LEU A 104 -11.91 8.49 -10.16
CA LEU A 104 -11.76 7.37 -11.09
C LEU A 104 -12.92 6.40 -10.90
N GLU A 105 -13.49 5.95 -12.01
CA GLU A 105 -14.66 5.09 -12.08
C GLU A 105 -14.31 3.75 -12.76
N PRO A 106 -15.20 2.75 -12.76
CA PRO A 106 -14.92 1.44 -13.39
C PRO A 106 -14.44 1.51 -14.84
N ASP A 107 -14.87 2.54 -15.60
CA ASP A 107 -14.42 2.77 -16.97
C ASP A 107 -12.94 3.20 -17.07
N ASP A 108 -12.34 3.69 -15.98
CA ASP A 108 -10.93 4.08 -15.91
C ASP A 108 -9.99 2.89 -15.58
N VAL A 109 -10.50 1.66 -15.38
CA VAL A 109 -9.70 0.52 -14.94
C VAL A 109 -8.54 0.20 -15.88
N GLU A 110 -8.72 0.37 -17.19
CA GLU A 110 -7.63 0.18 -18.17
C GLU A 110 -6.49 1.19 -17.94
N ASP A 111 -6.83 2.47 -17.78
CA ASP A 111 -5.87 3.54 -17.50
C ASP A 111 -5.16 3.35 -16.15
N ILE A 112 -5.90 2.90 -15.13
CA ILE A 112 -5.36 2.55 -13.82
C ILE A 112 -4.33 1.43 -13.97
N LEU A 113 -4.70 0.31 -14.60
CA LEU A 113 -3.80 -0.83 -14.78
C LEU A 113 -2.56 -0.45 -15.59
N ALA A 114 -2.71 0.41 -16.60
CA ALA A 114 -1.59 0.93 -17.36
C ALA A 114 -0.64 1.77 -16.48
N LEU A 115 -1.16 2.64 -15.60
CA LEU A 115 -0.34 3.39 -14.66
C LEU A 115 0.33 2.48 -13.61
N ILE A 116 -0.40 1.48 -13.09
CA ILE A 116 0.13 0.50 -12.13
C ILE A 116 1.29 -0.29 -12.72
N ASP A 117 1.20 -0.72 -13.98
CA ASP A 117 2.28 -1.44 -14.67
C ASP A 117 3.55 -0.58 -14.79
N ARG A 118 3.39 0.71 -15.13
CA ARG A 118 4.51 1.66 -15.24
C ARG A 118 5.09 2.03 -13.87
N ALA A 119 4.25 2.31 -12.88
CA ALA A 119 4.67 2.87 -11.59
C ALA A 119 4.99 1.81 -10.53
N ARG A 120 4.50 0.58 -10.70
CA ARG A 120 4.68 -0.59 -9.82
C ARG A 120 4.47 -0.32 -8.32
N PRO A 121 3.34 0.28 -7.88
CA PRO A 121 3.15 0.62 -6.46
C PRO A 121 2.72 -0.55 -5.57
N GLY A 122 2.48 -1.73 -6.15
CA GLY A 122 1.93 -2.89 -5.46
C GLY A 122 0.75 -3.49 -6.23
N PRO A 123 0.12 -4.55 -5.71
CA PRO A 123 -0.95 -5.25 -6.42
C PRO A 123 -2.18 -4.37 -6.60
N PHE A 124 -2.61 -4.21 -7.84
CA PHE A 124 -3.92 -3.74 -8.24
C PHE A 124 -4.51 -4.79 -9.19
N ARG A 125 -5.78 -5.13 -9.00
CA ARG A 125 -6.52 -6.14 -9.77
C ARG A 125 -7.67 -5.47 -10.53
N SER A 126 -8.29 -6.20 -11.45
CA SER A 126 -9.35 -5.68 -12.33
C SER A 126 -10.54 -5.08 -11.58
N ARG A 127 -10.82 -5.53 -10.36
CA ARG A 127 -11.91 -5.05 -9.51
C ARG A 127 -11.44 -4.40 -8.20
N THR A 128 -10.14 -4.09 -8.06
CA THR A 128 -9.62 -3.40 -6.87
C THR A 128 -10.25 -2.02 -6.68
N ILE A 129 -10.75 -1.41 -7.75
CA ILE A 129 -11.50 -0.15 -7.69
C ILE A 129 -12.78 -0.25 -6.83
N GLU A 130 -13.34 -1.45 -6.65
CA GLU A 130 -14.54 -1.68 -5.82
C GLU A 130 -14.27 -1.50 -4.32
N LEU A 131 -13.01 -1.42 -3.88
CA LEU A 131 -12.63 -1.24 -2.47
C LEU A 131 -12.90 0.17 -1.93
N GLY A 132 -13.21 1.15 -2.78
CA GLY A 132 -13.56 2.49 -2.34
C GLY A 132 -13.28 3.57 -3.38
N THR A 133 -13.02 4.77 -2.90
CA THR A 133 -12.77 5.94 -3.73
C THR A 133 -11.34 5.98 -4.24
N TYR A 134 -11.19 6.21 -5.54
CA TYR A 134 -9.91 6.49 -6.19
C TYR A 134 -9.94 7.86 -6.84
N LEU A 135 -8.85 8.60 -6.67
CA LEU A 135 -8.62 9.90 -7.30
C LEU A 135 -7.42 9.80 -8.24
N GLY A 136 -7.51 10.50 -9.37
CA GLY A 136 -6.48 10.55 -10.39
C GLY A 136 -6.18 11.98 -10.85
N ILE A 137 -4.96 12.20 -11.34
CA ILE A 137 -4.56 13.43 -12.01
C ILE A 137 -4.12 13.07 -13.42
N ARG A 138 -4.65 13.80 -14.42
CA ARG A 138 -4.38 13.57 -15.84
C ARG A 138 -3.50 14.66 -16.46
N ARG A 139 -2.65 14.30 -17.42
CA ARG A 139 -1.84 15.23 -18.25
C ARG A 139 -2.03 14.85 -19.71
N GLY A 140 -2.51 15.80 -20.52
CA GLY A 140 -2.81 15.53 -21.93
C GLY A 140 -3.79 14.36 -22.13
N GLY A 141 -4.74 14.17 -21.20
CA GLY A 141 -5.70 13.06 -21.21
C GLY A 141 -5.20 11.77 -20.57
N VAL A 142 -3.90 11.60 -20.34
CA VAL A 142 -3.31 10.38 -19.76
C VAL A 142 -3.31 10.46 -18.23
N LEU A 143 -3.70 9.37 -17.55
CA LEU A 143 -3.59 9.24 -16.09
C LEU A 143 -2.11 9.12 -15.67
N VAL A 144 -1.61 10.10 -14.92
CA VAL A 144 -0.18 10.19 -14.53
C VAL A 144 0.06 10.02 -13.03
N ALA A 145 -0.96 10.17 -12.20
CA ALA A 145 -0.88 9.92 -10.77
C ALA A 145 -2.23 9.48 -10.23
N MET A 146 -2.23 8.64 -9.20
CA MET A 146 -3.45 8.25 -8.49
C MET A 146 -3.17 7.95 -7.02
N ALA A 147 -4.23 8.00 -6.22
CA ALA A 147 -4.30 7.44 -4.87
C ALA A 147 -5.75 7.00 -4.62
N GLY A 148 -5.97 6.07 -3.70
CA GLY A 148 -7.33 5.69 -3.34
C GLY A 148 -7.42 4.92 -2.05
N GLU A 149 -8.56 4.28 -1.86
CA GLU A 149 -8.93 3.58 -0.64
C GLU A 149 -8.70 2.07 -0.77
N ARG A 150 -8.45 1.37 0.34
CA ARG A 150 -8.22 -0.09 0.33
C ARG A 150 -8.92 -0.85 1.43
N LEU A 151 -8.34 -0.96 2.63
CA LEU A 151 -9.02 -1.59 3.76
C LEU A 151 -9.95 -0.56 4.43
N HIS A 152 -11.13 -0.99 4.83
CA HIS A 152 -12.17 -0.14 5.44
C HIS A 152 -12.68 -0.73 6.76
N PRO A 153 -11.87 -0.82 7.83
CA PRO A 153 -12.35 -1.17 9.16
C PRO A 153 -13.38 -0.15 9.67
N PRO A 154 -14.31 -0.52 10.56
CA PRO A 154 -15.26 0.44 11.15
C PRO A 154 -14.55 1.66 11.75
N GLY A 155 -14.89 2.86 11.27
CA GLY A 155 -14.30 4.13 11.72
C GLY A 155 -12.96 4.51 11.08
N TRP A 156 -12.42 3.67 10.19
CA TRP A 156 -11.10 3.85 9.58
C TRP A 156 -11.12 3.54 8.07
N THR A 157 -10.37 4.29 7.28
CA THR A 157 -10.12 3.93 5.87
C THR A 157 -8.65 4.00 5.54
N GLU A 158 -8.16 2.99 4.84
CA GLU A 158 -6.78 2.90 4.42
C GLU A 158 -6.55 3.70 3.13
N ILE A 159 -5.57 4.60 3.13
CA ILE A 159 -5.03 5.20 1.91
C ILE A 159 -4.03 4.24 1.27
N SER A 160 -4.22 3.97 -0.01
CA SER A 160 -3.42 3.04 -0.79
C SER A 160 -3.26 3.47 -2.25
N ALA A 161 -2.59 2.63 -3.03
CA ALA A 161 -2.33 2.81 -4.46
C ALA A 161 -1.74 4.18 -4.82
N VAL A 162 -1.00 4.80 -3.89
CA VAL A 162 -0.37 6.11 -4.11
C VAL A 162 0.78 5.93 -5.10
N CYS A 163 0.60 6.41 -6.32
CA CYS A 163 1.63 6.31 -7.34
C CYS A 163 1.63 7.52 -8.27
N THR A 164 2.80 7.76 -8.86
CA THR A 164 3.02 8.82 -9.85
C THR A 164 3.99 8.30 -10.88
N GLU A 165 3.62 8.46 -12.14
CA GLU A 165 4.44 8.14 -13.30
C GLU A 165 5.78 8.89 -13.21
N GLU A 166 6.86 8.19 -13.57
CA GLU A 166 8.23 8.66 -13.33
C GLU A 166 8.50 10.07 -13.89
N ALA A 167 8.03 10.35 -15.11
CA ALA A 167 8.18 11.64 -15.77
C ALA A 167 7.48 12.81 -15.05
N TYR A 168 6.54 12.52 -14.14
CA TYR A 168 5.73 13.51 -13.43
C TYR A 168 6.04 13.58 -11.92
N ARG A 169 7.06 12.86 -11.46
CA ARG A 169 7.53 12.93 -10.06
C ARG A 169 8.16 14.30 -9.75
N GLY A 170 8.26 14.62 -8.46
CA GLY A 170 8.82 15.91 -8.00
C GLY A 170 7.86 17.11 -8.11
N GLN A 171 6.64 16.92 -8.64
CA GLN A 171 5.62 17.96 -8.77
C GLN A 171 4.60 17.99 -7.61
N GLY A 172 4.83 17.20 -6.56
CA GLY A 172 3.93 17.14 -5.39
C GLY A 172 2.59 16.41 -5.61
N LEU A 173 2.41 15.70 -6.74
CA LEU A 173 1.13 15.04 -7.08
C LEU A 173 0.69 14.00 -6.04
N ALA A 174 1.61 13.16 -5.57
CA ALA A 174 1.31 12.16 -4.53
C ALA A 174 0.82 12.82 -3.23
N THR A 175 1.48 13.89 -2.77
CA THR A 175 1.07 14.67 -1.59
C THR A 175 -0.34 15.22 -1.73
N ARG A 176 -0.61 15.87 -2.87
CA ARG A 176 -1.91 16.45 -3.21
C ARG A 176 -3.02 15.40 -3.17
N LEU A 177 -2.78 14.25 -3.83
CA LEU A 177 -3.72 13.13 -3.85
C LEU A 177 -3.95 12.52 -2.46
N VAL A 178 -2.91 12.36 -1.64
CA VAL A 178 -3.07 11.87 -0.26
C VAL A 178 -3.92 12.82 0.58
N HIS A 179 -3.70 14.14 0.47
CA HIS A 179 -4.55 15.13 1.16
C HIS A 179 -6.00 15.09 0.68
N ALA A 180 -6.23 14.92 -0.62
CA ALA A 180 -7.58 14.85 -1.20
C ALA A 180 -8.32 13.58 -0.77
N VAL A 181 -7.66 12.42 -0.78
CA VAL A 181 -8.24 11.17 -0.26
C VAL A 181 -8.51 11.29 1.24
N ALA A 182 -7.57 11.85 2.03
CA ALA A 182 -7.79 12.07 3.45
C ALA A 182 -8.99 13.00 3.72
N ALA A 183 -9.23 14.01 2.87
CA ALA A 183 -10.38 14.89 2.98
C ALA A 183 -11.70 14.13 2.75
N ILE A 184 -11.74 13.24 1.75
CA ILE A 184 -12.90 12.39 1.46
C ILE A 184 -13.18 11.41 2.61
N ILE A 185 -12.14 10.83 3.22
CA ILE A 185 -12.25 9.95 4.39
C ILE A 185 -12.80 10.72 5.60
N ARG A 186 -12.25 11.90 5.91
CA ARG A 186 -12.70 12.71 7.04
C ARG A 186 -14.11 13.26 6.86
N ALA A 187 -14.50 13.60 5.63
CA ALA A 187 -15.84 14.12 5.34
C ALA A 187 -16.96 13.16 5.72
N ARG A 188 -16.69 11.84 5.72
CA ARG A 188 -17.63 10.80 6.17
C ARG A 188 -17.43 10.35 7.63
N GLY A 189 -16.61 11.06 8.40
CA GLY A 189 -16.41 10.80 9.83
C GLY A 189 -15.43 9.68 10.16
N GLU A 190 -14.55 9.31 9.23
CA GLU A 190 -13.57 8.24 9.41
C GLU A 190 -12.15 8.79 9.56
N THR A 191 -11.26 7.97 10.13
CA THR A 191 -9.85 8.32 10.30
C THR A 191 -8.98 7.64 9.23
N PRO A 192 -8.17 8.40 8.47
CA PRO A 192 -7.21 7.82 7.55
C PRO A 192 -6.12 7.02 8.26
N PHE A 193 -5.73 5.90 7.68
CA PHE A 193 -4.52 5.17 8.05
C PHE A 193 -3.83 4.63 6.79
N LEU A 194 -2.61 4.09 6.91
CA LEU A 194 -1.93 3.43 5.81
C LEU A 194 -0.89 2.44 6.31
N HIS A 195 -0.51 1.52 5.42
CA HIS A 195 0.67 0.69 5.59
C HIS A 195 1.76 1.07 4.59
N ALA A 196 3.01 0.97 5.02
CA ALA A 196 4.18 1.04 4.15
C ALA A 196 5.16 -0.08 4.47
N SER A 197 5.91 -0.53 3.47
CA SER A 197 7.10 -1.35 3.71
C SER A 197 8.09 -0.57 4.58
N ALA A 198 8.67 -1.22 5.59
CA ALA A 198 9.66 -0.61 6.48
C ALA A 198 10.92 -0.14 5.71
N ASP A 199 11.22 -0.77 4.58
CA ASP A 199 12.34 -0.40 3.71
C ASP A 199 12.05 0.86 2.88
N ASN A 200 10.78 1.23 2.73
CA ASN A 200 10.36 2.43 2.00
C ASN A 200 10.46 3.68 2.88
N THR A 201 11.67 3.97 3.36
CA THR A 201 11.93 5.11 4.25
C THR A 201 11.58 6.46 3.62
N GLY A 202 11.61 6.55 2.29
CA GLY A 202 11.18 7.73 1.54
C GLY A 202 9.69 8.03 1.70
N ALA A 203 8.83 7.03 1.46
CA ALA A 203 7.40 7.21 1.64
C ALA A 203 7.03 7.38 3.12
N ILE A 204 7.70 6.68 4.04
CA ILE A 204 7.47 6.85 5.48
C ILE A 204 7.73 8.31 5.89
N ARG A 205 8.87 8.89 5.51
CA ARG A 205 9.18 10.31 5.79
C ARG A 205 8.15 11.24 5.18
N LEU A 206 7.70 10.96 3.95
CA LEU A 206 6.63 11.72 3.31
C LEU A 206 5.37 11.67 4.19
N TYR A 207 4.86 10.48 4.51
CA TYR A 207 3.63 10.34 5.30
C TYR A 207 3.75 11.03 6.68
N GLU A 208 4.90 10.92 7.34
CA GLU A 208 5.14 11.63 8.60
C GLU A 208 5.09 13.17 8.44
N GLN A 209 5.65 13.70 7.35
CA GLN A 209 5.56 15.13 7.02
C GLN A 209 4.14 15.56 6.68
N LEU A 210 3.34 14.67 6.10
CA LEU A 210 1.93 14.93 5.79
C LEU A 210 1.04 14.92 7.04
N GLY A 211 1.53 14.50 8.21
CA GLY A 211 0.76 14.48 9.47
C GLY A 211 0.33 13.08 9.93
N PHE A 212 0.80 12.02 9.27
CA PHE A 212 0.64 10.66 9.78
C PHE A 212 1.65 10.37 10.88
N ARG A 213 1.30 9.50 11.83
CA ARG A 213 2.19 9.04 12.90
C ARG A 213 2.24 7.52 12.96
N LEU A 214 3.41 7.00 13.31
CA LEU A 214 3.62 5.56 13.48
C LEU A 214 2.72 5.06 14.61
N ARG A 215 1.75 4.21 14.27
CA ARG A 215 0.93 3.47 15.24
C ARG A 215 1.66 2.22 15.72
N ARG A 216 2.15 1.40 14.79
CA ARG A 216 2.86 0.15 15.10
C ARG A 216 3.73 -0.35 13.96
N ARG A 217 4.71 -1.19 14.31
CA ARG A 217 5.41 -2.05 13.35
C ARG A 217 4.58 -3.32 13.13
N VAL A 218 4.61 -3.84 11.90
CA VAL A 218 3.84 -4.99 11.45
C VAL A 218 4.78 -5.93 10.72
N THR A 219 4.74 -7.22 11.07
CA THR A 219 5.38 -8.26 10.24
C THR A 219 4.34 -8.76 9.25
N PHE A 220 4.67 -8.68 7.97
CA PHE A 220 3.92 -9.30 6.90
C PHE A 220 4.48 -10.69 6.63
N THR A 221 3.68 -11.73 6.85
CA THR A 221 4.09 -13.13 6.72
C THR A 221 3.35 -13.74 5.55
N ALA A 222 4.08 -14.38 4.62
CA ALA A 222 3.50 -15.19 3.58
C ALA A 222 3.62 -16.66 3.99
N ILE A 223 2.48 -17.34 4.16
CA ILE A 223 2.44 -18.76 4.51
C ILE A 223 1.80 -19.59 3.39
N ARG A 224 2.25 -20.82 3.24
CA ARG A 224 1.77 -21.75 2.21
C ARG A 224 0.80 -22.77 2.79
N VAL A 225 -0.33 -22.96 2.11
CA VAL A 225 -1.28 -24.05 2.38
C VAL A 225 -0.60 -25.39 2.10
N PRO A 226 -0.71 -26.39 3.00
CA PRO A 226 -0.18 -27.73 2.76
C PRO A 226 -0.65 -28.34 1.43
N GLY A 227 0.26 -29.01 0.73
CA GLY A 227 0.01 -29.66 -0.56
C GLY A 227 0.62 -28.92 -1.76
N GLU A 228 0.66 -29.60 -2.91
CA GLU A 228 1.21 -29.03 -4.14
C GLU A 228 0.18 -28.13 -4.84
N PRO A 229 0.59 -26.97 -5.37
CA PRO A 229 -0.30 -26.13 -6.15
C PRO A 229 -0.75 -26.86 -7.42
N ALA A 230 -2.02 -26.68 -7.79
CA ALA A 230 -2.53 -27.16 -9.06
C ALA A 230 -1.73 -26.49 -10.21
N GLY A 231 -0.85 -27.25 -10.87
CA GLY A 231 0.04 -26.75 -11.94
C GLY A 231 1.52 -26.59 -11.56
N GLY A 232 1.93 -26.94 -10.34
CA GLY A 232 3.35 -27.12 -9.97
C GLY A 232 4.19 -25.85 -9.80
N VAL A 233 3.67 -24.66 -10.12
CA VAL A 233 4.36 -23.38 -9.89
C VAL A 233 3.87 -22.75 -8.59
N PRO A 234 4.74 -22.53 -7.59
CA PRO A 234 4.37 -21.80 -6.39
C PRO A 234 3.95 -20.36 -6.70
N ALA A 235 2.82 -19.89 -6.13
CA ALA A 235 2.45 -18.49 -6.25
C ALA A 235 3.56 -17.58 -5.64
N PRO A 236 3.90 -16.46 -6.30
CA PRO A 236 4.97 -15.59 -5.84
C PRO A 236 4.63 -14.95 -4.50
N ASN A 237 5.64 -14.71 -3.66
CA ASN A 237 5.47 -13.98 -2.41
C ASN A 237 4.93 -12.56 -2.71
N PRO A 238 3.71 -12.20 -2.27
CA PRO A 238 3.10 -10.91 -2.58
C PRO A 238 3.86 -9.73 -1.95
N PHE A 239 4.73 -9.98 -0.97
CA PHE A 239 5.56 -8.97 -0.33
C PHE A 239 6.92 -8.78 -1.03
N ALA A 240 7.31 -9.65 -1.97
CA ALA A 240 8.58 -9.52 -2.69
C ALA A 240 8.62 -8.25 -3.56
N ALA A 241 7.48 -7.80 -4.09
CA ALA A 241 7.38 -6.60 -4.92
C ALA A 241 7.28 -5.29 -4.10
N ALA A 242 6.88 -5.37 -2.81
CA ALA A 242 6.81 -4.20 -1.93
C ALA A 242 8.21 -3.71 -1.46
N ALA A 243 9.27 -4.46 -1.79
CA ALA A 243 10.65 -4.21 -1.39
C ALA A 243 11.41 -3.22 -2.29
N THR A 244 10.80 -2.57 -3.29
CA THR A 244 11.52 -1.53 -4.04
C THR A 244 10.62 -0.45 -4.65
N PRO A 245 10.53 0.71 -3.99
CA PRO A 245 10.47 1.99 -4.66
C PRO A 245 11.89 2.53 -4.74
N THR A 246 12.44 2.60 -5.95
CA THR A 246 13.67 3.35 -6.24
C THR A 246 13.48 4.78 -5.76
N ALA A 247 14.08 5.11 -4.61
CA ALA A 247 14.32 6.49 -4.24
C ALA A 247 15.29 7.05 -5.28
N ALA A 248 14.79 7.90 -6.17
CA ALA A 248 15.64 8.69 -7.06
C ALA A 248 16.62 9.48 -6.18
N ALA A 249 17.91 9.16 -6.31
CA ALA A 249 18.99 9.90 -5.69
C ALA A 249 18.90 11.37 -6.12
N ALA A 250 19.01 12.28 -5.15
CA ALA A 250 19.13 13.71 -5.45
C ALA A 250 20.38 13.95 -6.34
N PRO A 251 20.31 14.79 -7.37
CA PRO A 251 21.49 15.12 -8.15
C PRO A 251 22.50 15.85 -7.26
N THR A 252 23.74 15.37 -7.29
CA THR A 252 24.91 16.04 -6.70
C THR A 252 25.00 17.47 -7.25
N PRO A 253 25.11 18.51 -6.40
CA PRO A 253 25.28 19.86 -6.92
C PRO A 253 26.61 19.97 -7.66
N ALA A 254 26.56 20.48 -8.90
CA ALA A 254 27.74 20.79 -9.70
C ALA A 254 28.65 21.79 -8.96
N PRO A 255 29.99 21.68 -9.08
CA PRO A 255 30.90 22.62 -8.43
C PRO A 255 30.67 24.02 -9.01
N ARG A 256 30.46 24.99 -8.13
CA ARG A 256 30.41 26.41 -8.49
C ARG A 256 31.74 26.80 -9.15
N SER A 257 31.67 27.27 -10.39
CA SER A 257 32.78 27.93 -11.08
C SER A 257 33.22 29.15 -10.26
N GLY A 258 34.39 29.07 -9.64
CA GLY A 258 35.06 30.21 -9.06
C GLY A 258 35.53 31.14 -10.17
N SER A 259 35.00 32.35 -10.19
CA SER A 259 35.50 33.47 -10.98
C SER A 259 36.88 33.88 -10.43
N ALA A 260 37.94 33.56 -11.18
CA ALA A 260 39.25 34.15 -10.98
C ALA A 260 39.26 35.58 -11.55
N THR A 261 39.50 36.54 -10.68
CA THR A 261 39.77 37.94 -11.01
C THR A 261 41.19 38.03 -11.57
N GLU A 262 41.36 38.49 -12.81
CA GLU A 262 42.67 38.78 -13.40
C GLU A 262 42.67 40.20 -13.98
N ALA A 263 43.43 41.09 -13.33
CA ALA A 263 43.98 42.38 -13.78
C ALA A 263 44.70 42.99 -12.56
N ALA A 264 45.94 43.49 -12.59
CA ALA A 264 46.83 43.79 -13.69
C ALA A 264 48.27 43.98 -13.17
N SER A 265 49.21 43.79 -14.11
CA SER A 265 50.39 44.64 -14.37
C SER A 265 51.42 44.89 -13.26
N GLY A 266 52.63 44.37 -13.50
CA GLY A 266 53.87 44.88 -12.93
C GLY A 266 55.10 44.10 -13.41
N GLY A 267 55.61 44.37 -14.61
CA GLY A 267 57.04 44.11 -14.92
C GLY A 267 57.87 45.36 -14.57
N PRO A 268 59.18 45.41 -14.87
CA PRO A 268 60.14 44.33 -15.19
C PRO A 268 61.49 44.50 -14.42
N VAL A 269 62.36 43.48 -14.40
CA VAL A 269 63.84 43.67 -14.39
C VAL A 269 64.52 42.39 -14.93
N GLY A 270 65.38 42.54 -15.95
CA GLY A 270 66.44 41.58 -16.30
C GLY A 270 66.24 40.80 -17.58
#